data_AF-A0A2X1RMG5-F1
#
_entry.id   AF-A0A2X1RMG5-F1
#
_cell.length_a   1.000
_cell.length_b   1.000
_cell.length_c   1.000
_cell.angle_alpha   90.00
_cell.angle_beta   90.00
_cell.angle_gamma   90.00
#
_symmetry.space_group_name_H-M   'P 1'
#
loop_
_entity.id
_entity.type
_entity.pdbx_description
1 polymer ?
#
loop_
_entity_poly.entity_id
_entity_poly.type
_entity_poly.pdbx_seq_one_letter_code
_entity_poly.pdbx_strand_id
1 'polypeptide(L)'
;MIIGGAIGVQRALKVEMTEMPELVAILHSFVGLAAVLVGFNSYGLHHEALMPEGLDAAAQAAFVAEQVVLTNIHNVEVFLGIFIGAVTFTGSVVAFGKLSGKN
;
A
#
# COMPACT_ATOMS: atom_id res chain seq x y z
N MET A 1 7.76 10.94 -9.28
CA MET A 1 7.15 12.20 -8.78
C MET A 1 6.77 13.15 -9.89
N ILE A 2 7.70 13.65 -10.72
CA ILE A 2 7.41 14.65 -11.77
C ILE A 2 6.29 14.19 -12.74
N ILE A 3 6.41 12.98 -13.30
CA ILE A 3 5.45 12.47 -14.28
C ILE A 3 4.05 12.30 -13.66
N GLY A 4 3.96 11.60 -12.52
CA GLY A 4 2.69 11.36 -11.84
C GLY A 4 2.02 12.66 -11.36
N GLY A 5 2.80 13.59 -10.81
CA GLY A 5 2.30 14.90 -10.39
C GLY A 5 1.80 15.75 -11.56
N ALA A 6 2.53 15.77 -12.68
CA ALA A 6 2.11 16.50 -13.88
C ALA A 6 0.80 15.94 -14.45
N ILE A 7 0.67 14.62 -14.57
CA ILE A 7 -0.56 13.98 -15.06
C ILE A 7 -1.73 14.24 -14.10
N GLY A 8 -1.50 14.10 -12.79
CA GLY A 8 -2.51 14.34 -11.77
C GLY A 8 -3.06 15.77 -11.81
N VAL A 9 -2.18 16.77 -11.85
CA VAL A 9 -2.57 18.18 -11.95
C VAL A 9 -3.29 18.46 -13.28
N GLN A 10 -2.77 17.95 -14.39
CA GLN A 10 -3.38 18.16 -15.71
C GLN A 10 -4.81 17.61 -15.76
N ARG A 11 -5.06 16.43 -15.16
CA ARG A 11 -6.40 15.84 -15.09
C ARG A 11 -7.31 16.59 -14.11
N ALA A 12 -6.81 16.95 -12.92
CA ALA A 12 -7.60 17.64 -11.91
C ALA A 12 -8.11 19.03 -12.37
N LEU A 13 -7.32 19.75 -13.17
CA LEU A 13 -7.69 21.07 -13.67
C LEU A 13 -8.62 21.05 -14.89
N LYS A 14 -8.79 19.90 -15.55
CA LYS A 14 -9.59 19.77 -16.79
C LYS A 14 -11.01 19.23 -16.56
N VAL A 15 -11.30 18.66 -15.39
CA VAL A 15 -12.58 17.99 -15.09
C VAL A 15 -13.63 19.00 -14.66
N GLU A 16 -14.87 18.80 -15.09
CA GLU A 16 -16.00 19.64 -14.69
C GLU A 16 -16.39 19.41 -13.23
N MET A 17 -16.92 20.44 -12.56
CA MET A 17 -17.29 20.35 -11.13
C MET A 17 -18.38 19.30 -10.85
N THR A 18 -19.14 18.89 -11.86
CA THR A 18 -20.17 17.85 -11.85
C THR A 18 -19.60 16.42 -11.84
N GLU A 19 -18.38 16.26 -12.32
CA GLU A 19 -17.63 15.00 -12.45
C GLU A 19 -16.62 14.80 -11.31
N MET A 20 -16.56 15.73 -10.35
CA MET A 20 -15.72 15.60 -9.16
C MET A 20 -15.85 14.24 -8.45
N PRO A 21 -17.05 13.64 -8.30
CA PRO A 21 -17.17 12.32 -7.68
C PRO A 21 -16.43 11.19 -8.42
N GLU A 22 -16.42 11.18 -9.76
CA GLU A 22 -15.71 10.14 -10.52
C GLU A 22 -14.19 10.36 -10.51
N LEU A 23 -13.75 11.61 -10.63
CA LEU A 23 -12.34 11.95 -10.54
C LEU A 23 -11.77 11.53 -9.18
N VAL A 24 -12.48 11.80 -8.09
CA VAL A 24 -12.07 11.38 -6.75
C VAL A 24 -12.04 9.86 -6.65
N ALA A 25 -13.03 9.15 -7.20
CA ALA A 25 -13.07 7.69 -7.19
C ALA A 25 -11.83 7.09 -7.87
N ILE A 26 -11.50 7.53 -9.09
CA ILE A 26 -10.33 7.01 -9.81
C ILE A 26 -9.01 7.42 -9.15
N LEU A 27 -8.90 8.63 -8.61
CA LEU A 27 -7.71 9.06 -7.87
C LEU A 27 -7.47 8.22 -6.61
N HIS A 28 -8.53 7.85 -5.90
CA HIS A 28 -8.43 6.99 -4.71
C HIS A 28 -8.05 5.54 -5.06
N SER A 29 -8.35 5.08 -6.29
CA SER A 29 -7.87 3.78 -6.77
C SER A 29 -6.33 3.73 -6.81
N PHE A 30 -5.65 4.82 -7.20
CA PHE A 30 -4.19 4.86 -7.24
C PHE A 30 -3.56 4.75 -5.84
N VAL A 31 -4.24 5.24 -4.80
CA VAL A 31 -3.79 5.06 -3.40
C VAL A 31 -3.86 3.58 -3.01
N GLY A 32 -4.96 2.90 -3.34
CA GLY A 32 -5.11 1.47 -3.10
C GLY A 32 -4.08 0.63 -3.86
N LEU A 33 -3.85 0.93 -5.14
CA LEU A 33 -2.83 0.27 -5.96
C LEU A 33 -1.42 0.50 -5.41
N ALA A 34 -1.09 1.73 -4.97
CA ALA A 34 0.19 2.02 -4.35
C ALA A 34 0.40 1.21 -3.07
N ALA A 35 -0.61 1.11 -2.20
CA ALA A 35 -0.55 0.29 -0.99
C ALA A 35 -0.30 -1.19 -1.31
N VAL A 36 -0.96 -1.74 -2.34
CA VAL A 36 -0.74 -3.12 -2.80
C VAL A 36 0.68 -3.32 -3.31
N LEU A 37 1.19 -2.42 -4.17
CA LEU A 37 2.54 -2.53 -4.73
C LEU A 37 3.63 -2.39 -3.65
N VAL A 38 3.46 -1.45 -2.71
CA VAL A 38 4.38 -1.28 -1.58
C VAL A 38 4.35 -2.51 -0.68
N GLY A 39 3.16 -3.03 -0.35
CA GLY A 39 3.02 -4.23 0.47
C GLY A 39 3.67 -5.47 -0.17
N PHE A 40 3.47 -5.69 -1.47
CA PHE A 40 4.14 -6.78 -2.20
C PHE A 40 5.66 -6.63 -2.21
N ASN A 41 6.17 -5.40 -2.35
CA ASN A 41 7.60 -5.14 -2.26
C ASN A 41 8.14 -5.41 -0.85
N SER A 42 7.39 -5.03 0.20
CA SER A 42 7.76 -5.24 1.60
C SER A 42 7.76 -6.72 1.98
N TYR A 43 6.78 -7.49 1.51
CA TYR A 43 6.67 -8.93 1.78
C TYR A 43 7.91 -9.72 1.30
N GLY A 44 8.57 -9.27 0.22
CA GLY A 44 9.74 -9.94 -0.36
C GLY A 44 11.11 -9.36 0.01
N LEU A 45 11.18 -8.25 0.75
CA LEU A 45 12.41 -7.52 1.07
C LEU A 45 12.69 -7.42 2.59
N HIS A 46 12.27 -8.41 3.36
CA HIS A 46 12.79 -8.57 4.71
C HIS A 46 14.30 -8.82 4.64
N HIS A 47 15.09 -7.84 5.09
CA HIS A 47 16.45 -8.13 5.53
C HIS A 47 16.34 -9.14 6.66
N GLU A 48 16.90 -10.33 6.49
CA GLU A 48 17.17 -11.21 7.61
C GLU A 48 17.96 -10.40 8.64
N ALA A 49 17.46 -10.30 9.87
CA ALA A 49 18.22 -9.60 10.90
C ALA A 49 19.54 -10.33 11.10
N LEU A 50 20.63 -9.61 10.87
CA LEU A 50 21.97 -10.11 11.11
C LEU A 50 22.12 -10.32 12.62
N MET A 51 22.35 -11.57 13.01
CA MET A 51 22.66 -11.91 14.40
C MET A 51 23.88 -11.11 14.85
N PRO A 52 23.82 -10.32 15.93
CA PRO A 52 24.98 -9.61 16.44
C PRO A 52 26.08 -10.61 16.86
N GLU A 53 27.32 -10.35 16.47
CA GLU A 53 28.45 -11.19 16.86
C GLU A 53 28.81 -11.00 18.34
N GLY A 54 29.23 -12.07 19.02
CA GLY A 54 29.71 -12.02 20.41
C GLY A 54 28.65 -12.14 21.52
N LEU A 55 27.40 -12.48 21.18
CA LEU A 55 26.35 -12.79 22.16
C LEU A 55 26.55 -14.17 22.80
N ASP A 56 26.21 -14.29 24.08
CA ASP A 56 26.13 -15.59 24.75
C ASP A 56 24.86 -16.36 24.33
N ALA A 57 24.77 -17.65 24.69
CA ALA A 57 23.66 -18.50 24.26
C ALA A 57 22.29 -18.01 24.77
N ALA A 58 22.25 -17.38 25.95
CA ALA A 58 21.01 -16.86 26.53
C ALA A 58 20.52 -15.60 25.80
N ALA A 59 21.43 -14.68 25.47
CA ALA A 59 21.10 -13.45 24.76
C ALA A 59 20.80 -13.71 23.28
N GLN A 60 21.42 -14.73 22.67
CA GLN A 60 21.09 -15.17 21.31
C GLN A 60 19.67 -15.76 21.24
N ALA A 61 19.26 -16.53 22.25
CA ALA A 61 17.89 -17.05 22.35
C ALA A 61 16.85 -15.92 22.54
N ALA A 62 17.17 -14.90 23.33
CA ALA A 62 16.31 -13.73 23.53
C ALA A 62 16.14 -12.91 22.23
N PHE A 63 17.23 -12.69 21.49
CA PHE A 63 17.20 -11.98 20.21
C PHE A 63 16.33 -12.69 19.17
N VAL A 64 16.46 -14.02 19.04
CA VAL A 64 15.62 -14.82 18.14
C VAL A 64 14.14 -14.69 18.52
N ALA A 65 13.82 -14.77 19.82
CA ALA A 65 12.44 -14.66 20.29
C ALA A 65 11.82 -13.29 19.95
N GLU A 66 12.58 -12.20 20.11
CA GLU A 66 12.14 -10.86 19.71
C GLU A 66 11.94 -10.75 18.19
N GLN A 67 12.89 -11.28 17.41
CA GLN A 67 12.84 -11.23 15.95
C GLN A 67 11.62 -11.98 15.38
N VAL A 68 11.24 -13.11 15.97
CA VAL A 68 10.02 -13.85 15.60
C VAL A 68 8.78 -12.98 15.82
N VAL A 69 8.70 -12.28 16.95
CA VAL A 69 7.57 -11.38 17.24
C VAL A 69 7.51 -10.24 16.24
N LEU A 70 8.64 -9.58 15.97
CA LEU A 70 8.71 -8.46 15.03
C LEU A 70 8.32 -8.88 13.61
N THR A 71 8.79 -10.05 13.16
CA THR A 71 8.46 -10.60 11.84
C THR A 71 6.97 -10.92 11.73
N ASN A 72 6.36 -11.46 12.78
CA ASN A 72 4.92 -11.74 12.79
C ASN A 72 4.09 -10.45 12.72
N ILE A 73 4.48 -9.41 13.48
CA ILE A 73 3.77 -8.12 13.44
C ILE A 73 3.87 -7.50 12.05
N HIS A 74 5.06 -7.48 11.45
CA HIS A 74 5.24 -6.94 10.10
C HIS A 74 4.41 -7.68 9.06
N ASN A 75 4.40 -9.02 9.10
CA ASN A 75 3.60 -9.82 8.17
C ASN A 75 2.10 -9.52 8.28
N VAL A 76 1.60 -9.35 9.51
CA VAL A 76 0.20 -8.97 9.75
C VAL A 76 -0.08 -7.57 9.23
N GLU A 77 0.79 -6.60 9.51
CA GLU A 77 0.66 -5.22 9.02
C GLU A 77 0.63 -5.16 7.48
N VAL A 78 1.60 -5.80 6.82
CA VAL A 78 1.68 -5.87 5.35
C VAL A 78 0.44 -6.53 4.77
N PHE A 79 -0.03 -7.63 5.36
CA PHE A 79 -1.24 -8.31 4.91
C PHE A 79 -2.47 -7.40 5.01
N LEU A 80 -2.68 -6.73 6.14
CA LEU A 80 -3.80 -5.78 6.31
C LEU A 80 -3.68 -4.62 5.31
N GLY A 81 -2.48 -4.08 5.11
CA GLY A 81 -2.23 -3.00 4.16
C GLY A 81 -2.58 -3.38 2.71
N ILE A 82 -2.14 -4.56 2.26
CA ILE A 82 -2.48 -5.09 0.93
C ILE A 82 -3.98 -5.33 0.81
N PHE A 83 -4.61 -5.96 1.82
CA PHE A 83 -6.04 -6.27 1.81
C PHE A 83 -6.89 -5.00 1.69
N ILE A 84 -6.64 -4.00 2.54
CA ILE A 84 -7.36 -2.72 2.51
C ILE A 84 -7.08 -2.02 1.18
N GLY A 85 -5.83 -1.98 0.73
CA GLY A 85 -5.44 -1.38 -0.56
C GLY A 85 -6.15 -2.00 -1.75
N ALA A 86 -6.29 -3.34 -1.78
CA ALA A 86 -6.97 -4.07 -2.85
C ALA A 86 -8.49 -3.80 -2.84
N VAL A 87 -9.13 -3.78 -1.66
CA VAL A 87 -10.55 -3.43 -1.52
C VAL A 87 -10.79 -1.98 -1.96
N THR A 88 -9.93 -1.05 -1.56
CA THR A 88 -9.99 0.35 -2.00
C THR A 88 -9.84 0.48 -3.51
N PHE A 89 -8.83 -0.18 -4.09
CA PHE A 89 -8.59 -0.14 -5.54
C PHE A 89 -9.81 -0.63 -6.32
N THR A 90 -10.29 -1.83 -5.99
CA THR A 90 -11.42 -2.46 -6.68
C THR A 90 -12.72 -1.68 -6.48
N GLY A 91 -13.02 -1.25 -5.25
CA GLY A 91 -14.18 -0.45 -4.93
C GLY A 91 -14.20 0.88 -5.69
N SER A 92 -13.06 1.57 -5.75
CA SER A 92 -12.89 2.82 -6.49
C SER A 92 -13.06 2.64 -8.01
N VAL A 93 -12.51 1.57 -8.60
CA VAL A 93 -12.67 1.28 -10.04
C VAL A 93 -14.14 1.00 -10.37
N VAL A 94 -14.83 0.22 -9.55
CA VAL A 94 -16.27 -0.05 -9.74
C VAL A 94 -17.10 1.23 -9.55
N ALA A 95 -16.77 2.07 -8.56
CA ALA A 95 -17.45 3.34 -8.33
C ALA A 95 -17.25 4.31 -9.51
N PHE A 96 -16.03 4.43 -10.03
CA PHE A 96 -15.72 5.19 -11.24
C PHE A 96 -16.56 4.69 -12.42
N GLY A 97 -16.54 3.39 -12.70
CA GLY A 97 -17.31 2.82 -13.82
C GLY A 97 -18.83 3.08 -13.71
N LYS A 98 -19.39 3.09 -12.50
CA LYS A 98 -20.80 3.45 -12.27
C LYS A 98 -21.08 4.94 -12.48
N LEU A 99 -20.15 5.82 -12.12
CA LEU A 99 -20.33 7.27 -12.21
C LEU A 99 -20.06 7.82 -13.62
N SER A 100 -19.12 7.22 -14.36
CA SER A 100 -18.78 7.59 -15.73
C SER A 100 -19.76 7.05 -16.77
N GLY A 101 -20.57 6.04 -16.40
CA GLY A 101 -21.61 5.45 -17.26
C GLY A 101 -22.97 6.17 -17.21
N LYS A 102 -23.02 7.43 -16.74
CA LYS A 102 -24.25 8.23 -16.77
C LYS A 102 -24.64 8.49 -18.23
N ASN A 103 -25.72 7.83 -18.66
CA ASN A 103 -26.56 8.31 -19.77
C ASN A 103 -27.34 9.54 -19.32
#